data_AF-A0A7J6FTL3-F1
#
_entry.id   AF-A0A7J6FTL3-F1
#
_cell.length_a   1.000
_cell.length_b   1.000
_cell.length_c   1.000
_cell.angle_alpha   90.00
_cell.angle_beta   90.00
_cell.angle_gamma   90.00
#
_symmetry.space_group_name_H-M   'P 1'
#
loop_
_entity.id
_entity.type
_entity.pdbx_description
1 polymer ?
#
loop_
_entity_poly.entity_id
_entity_poly.type
_entity_poly.pdbx_seq_one_letter_code
_entity_poly.pdbx_strand_id
1 'polypeptide(L)' 'MEKDGKRANIVTYNLLIKGYCEKGMLEDANRLLNEMLEKGLVPNRITYDVVREEMLEKGFCPDIAGHLSYVSSGS' A
#
# COMPACT_ATOMS: atom_id res chain seq x y z
N MET A 1 23.61 6.92 -12.68
CA MET A 1 23.28 6.99 -11.24
C MET A 1 22.95 5.58 -10.81
N GLU A 2 23.95 4.87 -10.30
CA GLU A 2 23.72 3.58 -9.65
C GLU A 2 23.12 3.85 -8.28
N LYS A 3 21.97 3.27 -7.98
CA LYS A 3 21.54 3.05 -6.61
C LYS A 3 20.98 1.64 -6.55
N ASP A 4 21.77 0.77 -5.92
CA ASP A 4 21.48 -0.59 -5.52
C ASP A 4 20.03 -1.00 -5.67
N GLY A 5 19.82 -2.08 -6.43
CA GLY A 5 18.60 -2.87 -6.43
C GLY A 5 18.33 -3.53 -5.06
N LYS A 6 18.21 -2.72 -3.99
CA LYS A 6 17.46 -3.12 -2.80
C LYS A 6 16.04 -3.32 -3.30
N ARG A 7 15.66 -4.59 -3.53
CA ARG A 7 14.26 -5.00 -3.62
C ARG A 7 13.51 -4.22 -2.55
N ALA A 8 12.73 -3.22 -2.95
CA ALA A 8 11.89 -2.47 -2.04
C ALA A 8 10.98 -3.52 -1.41
N ASN A 9 11.26 -3.85 -0.15
CA ASN A 9 10.57 -4.92 0.53
C ASN A 9 9.27 -4.35 1.11
N ILE A 10 8.38 -5.22 1.56
CA ILE A 10 7.11 -4.86 2.21
C ILE A 10 7.31 -3.72 3.24
N VAL A 11 8.38 -3.80 4.04
CA VAL A 11 8.73 -2.80 5.06
C VAL A 11 8.99 -1.40 4.47
N THR A 12 9.66 -1.31 3.32
CA THR A 12 9.95 -0.03 2.66
C THR A 12 8.67 0.62 2.14
N TYR A 13 7.79 -0.17 1.51
CA TYR A 13 6.47 0.31 1.07
C TYR A 13 5.64 0.80 2.25
N ASN A 14 5.61 0.04 3.35
CA ASN A 14 4.90 0.44 4.57
C ASN A 14 5.37 1.80 5.09
N LEU A 15 6.69 2.02 5.17
CA LEU A 15 7.24 3.28 5.67
C LEU A 15 6.90 4.45 4.73
N LEU A 16 6.99 4.23 3.42
CA LEU A 16 6.63 5.26 2.43
C LEU A 16 5.14 5.59 2.52
N ILE A 17 4.26 4.60 2.44
CA ILE A 17 2.80 4.75 2.53
C ILE A 17 2.43 5.55 3.79
N LYS A 18 3.02 5.20 4.94
CA LYS A 18 2.83 5.95 6.18
C LYS A 18 3.28 7.41 6.04
N GLY A 19 4.50 7.67 5.58
CA GLY A 19 4.99 9.03 5.41
C GLY A 19 4.18 9.88 4.41
N TYR A 20 3.61 9.26 3.38
CA TYR A 20 2.70 9.93 2.44
C TYR A 20 1.34 10.23 3.11
N CYS A 21 0.78 9.28 3.86
CA CYS A 21 -0.47 9.51 4.60
C CYS A 21 -0.31 10.60 5.68
N GLU A 22 0.82 10.65 6.39
CA GLU A 22 1.11 11.67 7.41
C GLU A 22 1.15 13.07 6.77
N LYS A 23 1.70 13.15 5.55
CA LYS A 23 1.72 14.38 4.74
C LYS A 23 0.40 14.69 4.04
N GLY A 24 -0.62 13.85 4.16
CA GLY A 24 -1.91 14.01 3.48
C GLY A 24 -1.89 13.71 1.98
N MET A 25 -0.81 13.11 1.49
CA MET A 25 -0.65 12.70 0.09
C MET A 25 -1.22 11.28 -0.11
N LEU A 26 -2.54 11.16 0.03
CA LEU A 26 -3.23 9.87 0.03
C LEU A 26 -3.23 9.21 -1.36
N GLU A 27 -3.24 10.00 -2.44
CA GLU A 27 -3.12 9.49 -3.81
C GLU A 27 -1.77 8.80 -4.07
N ASP A 28 -0.67 9.40 -3.63
CA ASP A 28 0.67 8.81 -3.74
C ASP A 28 0.81 7.56 -2.87
N ALA A 29 0.25 7.59 -1.65
CA ALA A 29 0.18 6.41 -0.80
C ALA A 29 -0.61 5.25 -1.47
N ASN A 30 -1.74 5.56 -2.12
CA ASN A 30 -2.53 4.58 -2.86
C ASN A 30 -1.80 4.04 -4.10
N ARG A 31 -1.04 4.88 -4.80
CA ARG A 31 -0.19 4.45 -5.92
C ARG A 31 0.90 3.48 -5.46
N LEU A 32 1.55 3.75 -4.33
CA LEU A 32 2.55 2.85 -3.77
C LEU A 32 1.94 1.52 -3.31
N LEU A 33 0.73 1.55 -2.76
CA LEU A 33 -0.01 0.35 -2.38
C LEU A 33 -0.37 -0.50 -3.61
N ASN A 34 -0.80 0.12 -4.70
CA ASN A 34 -1.02 -0.57 -5.98
C ASN A 34 0.28 -1.13 -6.56
N GLU A 35 1.35 -0.35 -6.60
CA GLU A 35 2.65 -0.82 -7.11
C GLU A 35 3.16 -2.03 -6.29
N MET A 36 2.94 -2.02 -4.98
CA MET A 36 3.24 -3.14 -4.10
C MET A 36 2.45 -4.40 -4.52
N LEU A 37 1.15 -4.26 -4.75
CA LEU A 37 0.29 -5.36 -5.22
C LEU A 37 0.68 -5.85 -6.62
N GLU A 38 0.96 -4.95 -7.57
CA GLU A 38 1.42 -5.28 -8.93
C GLU A 38 2.74 -6.04 -8.92
N LYS A 39 3.62 -5.75 -7.96
CA LYS A 39 4.88 -6.48 -7.73
C LYS A 39 4.68 -7.84 -7.04
N GLY A 40 3.44 -8.23 -6.75
CA GLY A 40 3.10 -9.46 -6.03
C GLY A 40 3.46 -9.41 -4.54
N LEU A 41 3.71 -8.21 -4.00
CA LEU A 41 3.96 -8.02 -2.58
C LEU A 41 2.62 -7.85 -1.88
N VAL A 42 2.31 -8.76 -0.96
CA VAL A 42 1.04 -8.73 -0.23
C VAL A 42 1.15 -7.70 0.91
N PRO A 43 0.28 -6.67 0.97
CA PRO A 43 0.22 -5.76 2.10
C PRO A 43 -0.02 -6.55 3.39
N ASN A 44 0.82 -6.31 4.39
CA ASN A 44 0.73 -7.03 5.66
C ASN A 44 -0.24 -6.30 6.60
N ARG A 45 -0.55 -6.90 7.76
CA ARG A 45 -1.40 -6.30 8.78
C ARG A 45 -1.02 -4.85 9.12
N ILE A 46 0.28 -4.55 9.16
CA ILE A 46 0.80 -3.20 9.40
C ILE A 46 0.38 -2.22 8.29
N THR A 47 0.39 -2.66 7.03
CA THR A 47 0.00 -1.82 5.88
C THR A 47 -1.48 -1.51 5.95
N TYR A 48 -2.29 -2.53 6.25
CA TYR A 48 -3.71 -2.35 6.45
C TYR A 48 -4.01 -1.46 7.66
N ASP A 49 -3.26 -1.56 8.76
CA ASP A 49 -3.46 -0.70 9.92
C ASP A 49 -3.19 0.77 9.58
N VAL A 50 -2.05 1.07 8.95
CA VAL A 50 -1.69 2.43 8.52
C VAL A 50 -2.74 3.00 7.55
N VAL A 51 -3.13 2.22 6.55
CA VAL A 51 -4.14 2.63 5.56
C VAL A 51 -5.51 2.82 6.23
N ARG A 52 -5.90 1.91 7.12
CA ARG A 52 -7.20 1.92 7.77
C ARG A 52 -7.31 3.03 8.80
N GLU A 53 -6.29 3.28 9.60
CA GLU A 53 -6.31 4.39 10.54
C GLU A 53 -6.21 5.71 9.76
N GLU A 54 -5.16 5.89 8.96
CA GLU A 54 -4.82 7.21 8.45
C GLU A 54 -5.60 7.61 7.19
N MET A 55 -5.86 6.68 6.24
CA MET A 55 -6.63 7.01 5.03
C MET A 55 -8.13 7.08 5.31
N LEU A 56 -8.70 6.20 6.15
CA LEU A 56 -10.13 6.26 6.46
C LEU A 56 -10.48 7.45 7.35
N GLU A 57 -9.63 7.83 8.32
CA GLU A 57 -9.84 9.06 9.08
C GLU A 57 -9.85 10.30 8.18
N LYS A 58 -9.09 10.26 7.08
CA LYS A 58 -9.09 11.31 6.06
C LYS A 58 -10.17 11.15 4.98
N GLY A 59 -11.03 10.13 5.11
CA GLY A 59 -12.14 9.87 4.18
C GLY A 59 -11.72 9.35 2.81
N PHE A 60 -10.48 8.85 2.67
CA PHE A 60 -9.98 8.29 1.42
C PHE A 60 -10.17 6.77 1.43
N CYS A 61 -11.00 6.25 0.52
CA CYS A 61 -11.14 4.83 0.29
C CYS A 61 -10.08 4.37 -0.73
N PRO A 62 -9.08 3.58 -0.32
CA PRO A 62 -8.09 3.05 -1.25
C PRO A 62 -8.75 2.00 -2.16
N ASP A 63 -8.45 2.07 -3.45
CA ASP A 63 -8.89 1.09 -4.44
C ASP A 63 -8.00 -0.16 -4.33
N ILE A 64 -8.22 -0.95 -3.28
CA ILE A 64 -7.57 -2.26 -3.07
C ILE A 64 -8.47 -3.43 -3.49
N ALA A 65 -9.77 -3.15 -3.69
CA ALA A 65 -10.79 -4.17 -3.98
C ALA A 65 -10.59 -4.81 -5.36
N GLY A 66 -10.08 -4.07 -6.34
CA GLY A 66 -9.80 -4.61 -7.69
C GLY A 66 -8.84 -5.80 -7.66
N HIS A 67 -7.84 -5.79 -6.78
CA HIS A 67 -6.83 -6.85 -6.67
C HIS A 67 -7.25 -8.00 -5.74
N LEU A 68 -8.12 -7.75 -4.77
CA LEU A 68 -8.70 -8.80 -3.91
C LEU A 68 -9.80 -9.62 -4.60
N SER A 69 -10.31 -9.17 -5.76
CA SER A 69 -11.30 -9.92 -6.55
C SER A 69 -10.82 -11.33 -6.97
N TYR A 70 -9.50 -11.58 -6.93
CA TYR A 70 -8.93 -12.89 -7.24
C TYR A 70 -8.87 -13.87 -6.05
N VAL A 71 -9.06 -13.42 -4.80
CA VAL A 71 -8.95 -14.29 -3.61
C VAL A 71 -10.27 -14.73 -2.98
N SER A 72 -11.42 -14.42 -3.61
CA SER A 72 -12.73 -15.01 -3.23
C SER A 72 -13.30 -15.99 -4.25
N SER A 73 -12.52 -16.39 -5.25
CA SER A 73 -12.89 -17.48 -6.18
C SER A 73 -12.15 -18.76 -5.78
N GLY A 74 -12.37 -19.26 -4.56
CA GLY A 74 -11.65 -20.45 -4.09
C GLY A 74 -12.10 -20.96 -2.73
N SER A 75 -13.20 -21.74 -2.77
CA SER A 75 -13.77 -22.61 -1.72
C SER A 75 -14.89 -22.01 -0.88
#